data_AF-A0A948GQ04-F1
#
_entry.id   AF-A0A948GQ04-F1
#
_cell.length_a   1.000
_cell.length_b   1.000
_cell.length_c   1.000
_cell.angle_alpha   90.00
_cell.angle_beta   90.00
_cell.angle_gamma   90.00
#
_symmetry.space_group_name_H-M   'P 1'
#
loop_
_entity.id
_entity.type
_entity.pdbx_description
1 polymer ?
#
loop_
_entity_poly.entity_id
_entity_poly.type
_entity_poly.pdbx_seq_one_letter_code
_entity_poly.pdbx_strand_id
1 'polypeptide(L)' 'MNRRQIQQIEQRLNQWRAMHPDAASRRAAWRAKVLEFALNSTALENEPVDRNRVQALRTRPGR' A
#
# COMPACT_ATOMS: atom_id res chain seq x y z
N MET A 1 -15.22 -20.29 -1.16
CA MET A 1 -15.48 -19.30 -0.08
C MET A 1 -16.93 -18.87 -0.17
N ASN A 2 -17.72 -19.01 0.90
CA ASN A 2 -19.17 -18.75 0.88
C ASN A 2 -19.49 -17.26 1.12
N ARG A 3 -20.57 -16.71 0.54
CA ARG A 3 -21.02 -15.31 0.73
C ARG A 3 -21.09 -14.88 2.20
N ARG A 4 -21.55 -15.77 3.09
CA ARG A 4 -21.56 -15.49 4.55
C ARG A 4 -20.16 -15.26 5.14
N GLN A 5 -19.18 -16.02 4.68
CA GLN A 5 -17.78 -15.88 5.14
C GLN A 5 -17.17 -14.56 4.65
N ILE A 6 -17.49 -14.14 3.42
CA ILE A 6 -17.05 -12.85 2.87
C ILE A 6 -17.62 -11.70 3.71
N GLN A 7 -18.92 -11.72 4.01
CA GLN A 7 -19.57 -10.68 4.82
C GLN A 7 -19.00 -10.58 6.24
N GLN A 8 -18.68 -11.71 6.88
CA GLN A 8 -18.06 -11.71 8.20
C GLN A 8 -16.66 -11.10 8.19
N ILE A 9 -15.89 -11.37 7.13
CA ILE A 9 -14.55 -10.79 6.95
C ILE A 9 -14.64 -9.28 6.72
N GLU A 10 -15.58 -8.83 5.88
CA GLU A 10 -15.81 -7.41 5.63
C GLU A 10 -16.23 -6.65 6.90
N GLN A 11 -17.13 -7.22 7.71
CA GLN A 11 -17.51 -6.62 8.99
C GLN A 11 -16.32 -6.50 9.95
N ARG A 12 -15.52 -7.56 10.10
CA ARG A 12 -14.32 -7.52 10.94
C ARG A 12 -13.29 -6.50 10.45
N LEU A 13 -13.10 -6.41 9.13
CA LEU A 13 -12.24 -5.40 8.52
C LEU A 13 -12.74 -3.99 8.80
N ASN A 14 -14.04 -3.73 8.70
CA ASN A 14 -14.61 -2.42 8.97
C ASN A 14 -14.50 -2.03 10.45
N GLN A 15 -14.77 -2.96 11.38
CA GLN A 15 -14.56 -2.74 12.81
C GLN A 15 -13.08 -2.44 13.11
N TRP A 16 -12.16 -3.20 12.52
CA TRP A 16 -10.74 -2.97 12.70
C TRP A 16 -10.30 -1.60 12.15
N ARG A 17 -10.79 -1.19 10.97
CA ARG A 17 -10.53 0.15 10.40
C ARG A 17 -11.08 1.27 11.27
N ALA A 18 -12.27 1.09 11.87
CA ALA A 18 -12.87 2.07 12.77
C ALA A 18 -12.05 2.26 14.06
N MET A 19 -11.45 1.19 14.58
CA MET A 19 -10.56 1.24 15.75
C MET A 19 -9.15 1.77 15.42
N HIS A 20 -8.76 1.78 14.14
CA HIS A 20 -7.43 2.20 13.69
C HIS A 20 -7.55 3.23 12.55
N PRO A 21 -8.10 4.43 12.83
CA PRO A 21 -8.33 5.45 11.81
C PRO A 21 -7.03 5.91 11.13
N ASP A 22 -5.90 5.81 11.84
CA ASP A 22 -4.57 6.14 11.37
C ASP A 22 -3.89 4.99 10.59
N ALA A 23 -4.43 3.77 10.58
CA ALA A 23 -3.82 2.64 9.88
C ALA A 23 -3.80 2.83 8.35
N ALA A 24 -4.72 3.58 7.77
CA ALA A 24 -4.67 3.98 6.37
C ALA A 24 -3.46 4.91 6.12
N SER A 25 -3.31 5.92 6.98
CA SER A 25 -2.20 6.88 6.92
C SER A 25 -0.84 6.22 7.17
N ARG A 26 -0.75 5.30 8.14
CA ARG A 26 0.47 4.53 8.43
C ARG A 26 0.86 3.60 7.27
N ARG A 27 -0.11 2.93 6.64
CA ARG A 27 0.15 2.12 5.44
C ARG A 27 0.58 2.98 4.24
N ALA A 28 -0.04 4.15 4.06
CA ALA A 28 0.36 5.10 3.02
C ALA A 28 1.79 5.61 3.24
N ALA A 29 2.13 5.98 4.49
CA ALA A 29 3.48 6.43 4.85
C ALA A 29 4.53 5.32 4.64
N TRP A 30 4.25 4.10 5.07
CA TRP A 30 5.12 2.95 4.85
C TRP A 30 5.32 2.67 3.35
N ARG A 31 4.23 2.66 2.56
CA ARG A 31 4.29 2.48 1.11
C ARG A 31 5.14 3.58 0.44
N ALA A 32 4.99 4.83 0.86
CA ALA A 32 5.78 5.94 0.34
C ALA A 32 7.29 5.73 0.61
N LYS A 33 7.65 5.26 1.81
CA LYS A 33 9.03 4.95 2.20
C LYS A 33 9.62 3.77 1.43
N VAL A 34 8.86 2.70 1.23
CA VAL A 34 9.32 1.56 0.41
C VAL A 34 9.57 1.96 -1.03
N LEU A 35 8.67 2.76 -1.63
CA LEU A 35 8.85 3.25 -2.99
C LEU A 35 10.03 4.24 -3.11
N GLU A 36 10.25 5.07 -2.08
CA GLU A 36 11.44 5.93 -1.98
C GLU A 36 12.72 5.11 -1.96
N PHE A 37 12.78 4.09 -1.10
CA PHE A 37 13.92 3.19 -0.99
C PHE A 37 14.19 2.47 -2.30
N ALA A 38 13.17 1.88 -2.93
CA ALA A 38 13.32 1.14 -4.18
C ALA A 38 13.83 2.02 -5.33
N LEU A 39 13.35 3.26 -5.43
CA LEU A 39 13.85 4.22 -6.42
C LEU A 39 15.31 4.60 -6.16
N ASN A 40 15.69 4.77 -4.90
CA ASN A 40 17.06 5.13 -4.52
C ASN A 40 18.03 3.94 -4.68
N SER A 41 17.62 2.71 -4.36
CA SER A 41 18.47 1.52 -4.49
C SER A 41 18.72 1.16 -5.95
N THR A 42 17.67 1.18 -6.78
CA THR A 42 17.78 0.86 -8.22
C THR A 42 18.57 1.92 -8.98
N ALA A 43 18.53 3.18 -8.53
CA ALA A 43 19.40 4.24 -9.05
C ALA A 43 20.89 4.00 -8.76
N LEU A 44 21.23 3.34 -7.64
CA LEU A 44 22.61 3.00 -7.29
C LEU A 44 23.11 1.78 -8.08
N GLU A 45 22.24 0.82 -8.38
CA GLU A 45 22.59 -0.40 -9.12
C GLU A 45 22.53 -0.23 -10.65
N ASN A 46 22.21 0.97 -11.14
CA ASN A 46 22.08 1.30 -12.56
C ASN A 46 21.08 0.40 -13.31
N GLU A 47 20.09 -0.16 -12.58
CA GLU A 47 19.06 -0.99 -13.17
C GLU A 47 18.10 -0.13 -14.01
N PRO A 48 17.63 -0.64 -15.17
CA PRO A 48 16.64 0.04 -16.00
C PRO A 48 15.25 -0.01 -15.34
N VAL A 49 15.05 0.84 -14.34
CA VAL A 49 13.74 1.07 -13.71
C VAL A 49 13.03 2.23 -14.37
N ASP A 50 11.79 1.98 -14.80
CA ASP A 50 10.86 3.04 -15.22
C ASP A 50 10.43 3.86 -14.00
N ARG A 51 11.19 4.93 -13.73
CA ARG A 51 10.98 5.83 -12.60
C ARG A 51 9.58 6.46 -12.62
N ASN A 52 9.04 6.75 -13.81
CA ASN A 52 7.72 7.34 -13.96
C ASN A 52 6.64 6.36 -13.49
N ARG A 53 6.77 5.09 -13.86
CA ARG A 53 5.87 4.03 -13.42
C ARG A 53 5.92 3.81 -11.91
N VAL A 54 7.10 3.83 -11.30
CA VAL A 54 7.25 3.64 -9.85
C VAL A 54 6.75 4.87 -9.07
N GLN A 55 6.99 6.08 -9.57
CA GLN A 55 6.49 7.31 -8.96
C GLN A 55 4.96 7.40 -9.01
N ALA A 56 4.34 6.92 -10.09
CA ALA A 56 2.88 6.81 -10.19
C ALA A 56 2.25 5.85 -9.14
N LEU A 57 3.04 4.93 -8.56
CA LEU A 57 2.55 4.03 -7.49
C LEU A 57 2.43 4.74 -6.13
N ARG A 58 3.02 5.92 -5.95
CA ARG A 58 2.91 6.73 -4.72
C ARG A 58 1.54 7.36 -4.56
N THR A 59 0.93 7.82 -5.66
CA THR A 59 -0.37 8.48 -5.66
C THR A 59 -1.53 7.52 -5.86
N ARG A 60 -1.25 6.26 -6.23
CA ARG A 60 -2.27 5.22 -6.40
C ARG A 60 -2.76 4.71 -5.04
N PRO A 61 -4.07 4.77 -4.75
CA PRO A 61 -4.60 4.14 -3.55
C PRO A 61 -4.28 2.64 -3.57
N GLY A 62 -3.80 2.11 -2.43
CA GLY A 62 -3.65 0.68 -2.25
C GLY A 62 -5.03 0.03 -2.31
N ARG A 63 -5.21 -0.92 -3.23
CA ARG A 63 -6.41 -1.76 -3.29
C ARG A 63 -6.56 -2.57 -2.00
#